data_AF-A0A9D3MS55-F1
#
_entry.id   AF-A0A9D3MS55-F1
#
_cell.length_a   1.000
_cell.length_b   1.000
_cell.length_c   1.000
_cell.angle_alpha   90.00
_cell.angle_beta   90.00
_cell.angle_gamma   90.00
#
_symmetry.space_group_name_H-M   'P 1'
#
loop_
_entity.id
_entity.type
_entity.pdbx_description
1 polymer ?
#
loop_
_entity_poly.entity_id
_entity_poly.type
_entity_poly.pdbx_seq_one_letter_code
_entity_poly.pdbx_strand_id
1 'polypeptide(L)'
;MVVVSRAATLPLLDLPSVNLLEGPSGGYCGPVSASPAFAVFQFPVSDCGTTVRVEGDYVIYENKMSSTYEVGVGPLGSITRDSIYELSFQCRYFGSAVVSLVAEVNTVPPPLPVAAPGPLRVELRLASGQCDSKGAHGCADAVYSNYYGDADYPVTKVLREPVYVEVRILERTDPNLVLLLEHCWATSTASPSAYPSGAFWLMGN
;
A
#
# COMPACT_ATOMS: atom_id res chain seq x y z
N MET A 1 13.10 34.03 6.69
CA MET A 1 14.34 34.47 6.01
C MET A 1 13.96 35.58 5.05
N VAL A 2 14.66 36.71 5.11
CA VAL A 2 14.42 37.86 4.23
C VAL A 2 15.77 38.28 3.64
N VAL A 3 15.80 38.64 2.35
CA VAL A 3 17.02 39.02 1.63
C VAL A 3 16.86 40.42 1.08
N VAL A 4 17.82 41.30 1.35
CA VAL A 4 17.84 42.70 0.90
C VAL A 4 18.95 42.88 -0.13
N SER A 5 18.62 43.52 -1.26
CA SER A 5 19.56 43.82 -2.34
C SER A 5 20.09 45.25 -2.23
N ARG A 6 21.39 45.42 -2.47
CA ARG A 6 22.04 46.74 -2.56
C ARG A 6 21.47 47.59 -3.70
N ALA A 7 21.02 46.94 -4.77
CA ALA A 7 20.43 47.59 -5.93
C ALA A 7 18.93 47.89 -5.77
N ALA A 8 18.37 47.76 -4.55
CA ALA A 8 16.95 48.03 -4.30
C ALA A 8 16.59 49.52 -4.39
N THR A 9 17.58 50.42 -4.25
CA THR A 9 17.40 51.88 -4.33
C THR A 9 18.48 52.50 -5.23
N LEU A 10 18.22 53.74 -5.66
CA LEU A 10 19.19 54.61 -6.30
C LEU A 10 19.22 55.93 -5.53
N PRO A 11 20.36 56.35 -4.93
CA PRO A 11 21.69 55.71 -4.93
C PRO A 11 21.71 54.32 -4.27
N LEU A 12 22.78 53.54 -4.48
CA LEU A 12 22.86 52.16 -3.98
C LEU A 12 22.72 52.14 -2.45
N LEU A 13 21.90 51.21 -1.95
CA LEU A 13 21.63 51.07 -0.52
C LEU A 13 22.89 50.66 0.26
N ASP A 14 23.12 51.30 1.39
CA ASP A 14 24.13 50.82 2.33
C ASP A 14 23.57 49.66 3.16
N LEU A 15 23.98 48.43 2.84
CA LEU A 15 23.41 47.23 3.47
C LEU A 15 23.53 47.17 5.01
N PRO A 16 24.62 47.63 5.64
CA PRO A 16 24.75 47.72 7.10
C PRO A 16 23.79 48.71 7.76
N SER A 17 23.22 49.67 7.01
CA SER A 17 22.28 50.65 7.56
C SER A 17 20.85 50.09 7.69
N VAL A 18 20.59 48.91 7.12
CA VAL A 18 19.28 48.26 7.15
C VAL A 18 19.07 47.54 8.48
N ASN A 19 18.01 47.91 9.18
CA ASN A 19 17.63 47.36 10.47
C ASN A 19 16.12 47.03 10.51
N LEU A 20 15.72 46.13 11.40
CA LEU A 20 14.32 45.84 11.71
C LEU A 20 13.77 46.86 12.73
N LEU A 21 12.44 47.04 12.79
CA LEU A 21 11.77 48.05 13.61
C LEU A 21 12.22 48.07 15.09
N GLU A 22 12.46 46.92 15.70
CA GLU A 22 12.98 46.81 17.06
C GLU A 22 14.05 45.73 17.16
N GLY A 23 15.31 46.15 17.11
CA GLY A 23 16.45 45.31 17.42
C GLY A 23 17.71 46.16 17.50
N PRO A 24 18.60 45.95 18.51
CA PRO A 24 19.87 46.65 18.54
C PRO A 24 20.66 46.33 17.27
N SER A 25 21.18 47.36 16.60
CA SER A 25 22.14 47.23 15.51
C SER A 25 23.31 46.39 16.01
N GLY A 26 23.40 45.14 15.56
CA GLY A 26 24.45 44.19 15.98
C GLY A 26 24.01 43.07 16.96
N GLY A 27 22.70 42.85 17.15
CA GLY A 27 22.16 41.69 17.87
C GLY A 27 21.69 40.54 16.96
N TYR A 28 20.90 39.61 17.52
CA TYR A 28 20.28 38.49 16.80
C TYR A 28 19.26 38.91 15.71
N CYS A 29 18.88 40.19 15.67
CA CYS A 29 18.03 40.79 14.65
C CYS A 29 18.81 41.43 13.48
N GLY A 30 20.14 41.36 13.52
CA GLY A 30 21.01 41.82 12.44
C GLY A 30 21.11 40.81 11.28
N PRO A 31 21.81 41.20 10.20
CA PRO A 31 22.09 40.28 9.09
C PRO A 31 23.02 39.16 9.55
N VAL A 32 22.65 37.92 9.25
CA VAL A 32 23.46 36.73 9.55
C VAL A 32 24.57 36.55 8.51
N SER A 33 24.34 37.04 7.29
CA SER A 33 25.38 37.13 6.27
C SER A 33 25.19 38.38 5.42
N ALA A 34 26.31 39.01 5.07
CA ALA A 34 26.35 40.17 4.19
C ALA A 34 27.41 39.97 3.12
N SER A 35 27.07 40.35 1.90
CA SER A 35 27.94 40.38 0.74
C SER A 35 27.89 41.80 0.12
N PRO A 36 28.78 42.15 -0.81
CA PRO A 36 28.74 43.46 -1.47
C PRO A 36 27.44 43.76 -2.24
N ALA A 37 26.62 42.74 -2.50
CA ALA A 37 25.39 42.83 -3.27
C ALA A 37 24.11 42.56 -2.45
N PHE A 38 24.17 41.70 -1.43
CA PHE A 38 22.99 41.29 -0.65
C PHE A 38 23.30 41.12 0.84
N ALA A 39 22.30 41.39 1.67
CA ALA A 39 22.28 41.05 3.10
C ALA A 39 21.13 40.08 3.39
N VAL A 40 21.39 39.07 4.22
CA VAL A 40 20.43 38.02 4.59
C VAL A 40 20.10 38.12 6.07
N PHE A 41 18.81 38.21 6.37
CA PHE A 41 18.26 38.29 7.72
C PHE A 41 17.55 36.98 8.08
N GLN A 42 17.94 36.41 9.22
CA GLN A 42 17.34 35.20 9.77
C GLN A 42 17.10 35.41 11.26
N PHE A 43 15.82 35.47 11.63
CA PHE A 43 15.34 35.72 12.98
C PHE A 43 14.06 34.89 13.22
N PRO A 44 13.71 34.60 14.49
CA PRO A 44 12.44 33.96 14.83
C PRO A 44 11.26 34.81 14.38
N VAL A 45 10.21 34.17 13.85
CA VAL A 45 9.05 34.88 13.27
C VAL A 45 8.24 35.69 14.30
N SER A 46 8.43 35.43 15.59
CA SER A 46 7.78 36.15 16.70
C SER A 46 8.58 37.36 17.22
N ASP A 47 9.83 37.54 16.78
CA ASP A 47 10.78 38.45 17.43
C ASP A 47 11.12 39.66 16.54
N CYS A 48 12.06 40.49 16.99
CA CYS A 48 12.60 41.64 16.23
C CYS A 48 11.53 42.67 15.80
N GLY A 49 10.56 42.92 16.68
CA GLY A 49 9.45 43.85 16.43
C GLY A 49 8.37 43.30 15.49
N THR A 50 8.31 41.98 15.26
CA THR A 50 7.25 41.37 14.45
C THR A 50 5.91 41.48 15.17
N THR A 51 4.90 41.99 14.48
CA THR A 51 3.52 42.02 14.97
C THR A 51 2.77 40.79 14.49
N VAL A 52 1.93 40.22 15.35
CA VAL A 52 1.12 39.04 15.04
C VAL A 52 -0.35 39.42 15.02
N ARG A 53 -1.06 38.99 13.97
CA ARG A 53 -2.50 39.17 13.83
C ARG A 53 -3.14 37.89 13.32
N VAL A 54 -4.34 37.60 13.78
CA VAL A 54 -5.12 36.43 13.35
C VAL A 54 -6.20 36.92 12.39
N GLU A 55 -6.26 36.33 11.20
CA GLU A 55 -7.24 36.64 10.17
C GLU A 55 -7.87 35.34 9.65
N GLY A 56 -9.10 35.06 10.09
CA GLY A 56 -9.77 33.79 9.83
C GLY A 56 -8.96 32.61 10.39
N ASP A 57 -8.66 31.63 9.52
CA ASP A 57 -7.87 30.44 9.85
C ASP A 57 -6.35 30.67 9.73
N TYR A 58 -5.89 31.91 9.50
CA TYR A 58 -4.46 32.21 9.32
C TYR A 58 -3.92 33.06 10.46
N VAL A 59 -2.72 32.71 10.92
CA VAL A 59 -1.86 33.55 11.75
C VAL A 59 -0.90 34.28 10.83
N ILE A 60 -0.98 35.61 10.82
CA ILE A 60 -0.17 36.49 9.98
C ILE A 60 0.84 37.21 10.85
N TYR A 61 2.12 37.03 10.53
CA TYR A 61 3.24 37.75 11.11
C TYR A 61 3.67 38.85 10.16
N GLU A 62 3.75 40.09 10.64
CA GLU A 62 4.08 41.27 9.87
C GLU A 62 5.25 42.03 10.49
N ASN A 63 6.25 42.36 9.68
CA ASN A 63 7.40 43.13 10.12
C ASN A 63 7.88 44.06 8.99
N LYS A 64 8.63 45.10 9.36
CA LYS A 64 9.15 46.13 8.48
C LYS A 64 10.65 46.32 8.72
N MET A 65 11.40 46.44 7.62
CA MET A 65 12.79 46.85 7.61
C MET A 65 12.90 48.31 7.18
N SER A 66 13.82 49.06 7.78
CA SER A 66 14.15 50.42 7.39
C SER A 66 15.66 50.64 7.34
N SER A 67 16.12 51.55 6.48
CA SER A 67 17.49 52.03 6.50
C SER A 67 17.65 53.26 7.39
N THR A 68 18.76 53.34 8.12
CA THR A 68 19.21 54.58 8.76
C THR A 68 19.91 55.47 7.73
N TYR A 69 19.78 56.79 7.89
CA TYR A 69 20.42 57.79 7.04
C TYR A 69 21.11 58.87 7.87
N GLU A 70 22.24 59.37 7.40
CA GLU A 70 22.96 60.48 7.98
C GLU A 70 22.68 61.78 7.20
N VAL A 71 22.43 62.86 7.96
CA VAL A 71 22.23 64.19 7.40
C VAL A 71 23.47 65.02 7.70
N GLY A 72 24.25 65.32 6.66
CA GLY A 72 25.37 66.26 6.76
C GLY A 72 24.83 67.69 6.86
N VAL A 73 25.03 68.35 8.00
CA VAL A 73 24.60 69.74 8.21
C VAL A 73 25.77 70.68 8.02
N GLY A 74 25.68 71.58 7.04
CA GLY A 74 26.67 72.62 6.76
C GLY A 74 26.09 74.03 6.89
N PRO A 75 26.94 75.07 6.83
CA PRO A 75 26.50 76.48 6.95
C PRO A 75 25.57 76.95 5.83
N LEU A 76 25.48 76.19 4.73
CA LEU A 76 24.64 76.49 3.56
C LEU A 76 23.42 75.54 3.42
N GLY A 77 23.17 74.67 4.40
CA GLY A 77 22.04 73.74 4.40
C GLY A 77 22.41 72.31 4.79
N SER A 78 21.40 71.44 4.80
CA SER A 78 21.53 70.01 5.08
C SER A 78 21.46 69.18 3.79
N ILE A 79 22.30 68.15 3.67
CA ILE A 79 22.31 67.22 2.54
C ILE A 79 22.31 65.78 3.07
N THR A 80 21.47 64.93 2.48
CA THR A 80 21.44 63.47 2.73
C THR A 80 22.05 62.77 1.53
N ARG A 81 23.03 61.88 1.77
CA ARG A 81 23.66 61.07 0.70
C ARG A 81 23.20 59.62 0.69
N ASP A 82 22.48 59.21 1.73
CA ASP A 82 22.02 57.84 1.91
C ASP A 82 20.64 57.64 1.32
N SER A 83 20.35 56.40 0.94
CA SER A 83 19.05 56.00 0.41
C SER A 83 18.06 55.72 1.52
N ILE A 84 16.85 56.26 1.37
CA ILE A 84 15.70 55.92 2.20
C ILE A 84 15.12 54.60 1.67
N TYR A 85 15.09 53.59 2.52
CA TYR A 85 14.58 52.27 2.20
C TYR A 85 13.59 51.82 3.27
N GLU A 86 12.44 51.33 2.84
CA GLU A 86 11.44 50.71 3.71
C GLU A 86 10.85 49.47 3.02
N LEU A 87 10.88 48.34 3.71
CA LEU A 87 10.30 47.09 3.22
C LEU A 87 9.40 46.48 4.28
N SER A 88 8.10 46.40 3.99
CA SER A 88 7.14 45.64 4.79
C SER A 88 6.96 44.24 4.20
N PHE A 89 7.01 43.21 5.05
CA PHE A 89 6.81 41.83 4.64
C PHE A 89 5.89 41.09 5.61
N GLN A 90 5.18 40.09 5.10
CA GLN A 90 4.24 39.30 5.87
C GLN A 90 4.42 37.79 5.61
N CYS A 91 4.38 37.00 6.68
CA CYS A 91 4.37 35.55 6.64
C CYS A 91 3.03 35.04 7.17
N ARG A 92 2.32 34.25 6.35
CA ARG A 92 0.99 33.71 6.69
C ARG A 92 1.10 32.22 6.96
N TYR A 93 0.65 31.79 8.13
CA TYR A 93 0.63 30.39 8.56
C TYR A 93 -0.81 29.96 8.78
N PHE A 94 -1.17 28.78 8.33
CA PHE A 94 -2.49 28.21 8.58
C PHE A 94 -2.54 27.70 10.03
N GLY A 95 -3.59 28.07 10.78
CA GLY A 95 -3.77 27.77 12.20
C GLY A 95 -4.02 26.29 12.50
N SER A 96 -4.25 25.46 11.48
CA SER A 96 -4.25 24.01 11.62
C SER A 96 -3.07 23.40 10.85
N ALA A 97 -2.04 23.00 11.59
CA ALA A 97 -1.00 22.15 11.04
C ALA A 97 -1.50 20.70 11.09
N VAL A 98 -1.65 20.07 9.93
CA VAL A 98 -1.83 18.61 9.87
C VAL A 98 -0.45 17.99 10.15
N VAL A 99 -0.18 17.72 11.43
CA VAL A 99 1.02 16.99 11.85
C VAL A 99 0.77 15.51 11.58
N SER A 100 1.48 14.93 10.63
CA SER A 100 1.46 13.48 10.43
C SER A 100 2.35 12.82 11.48
N LEU A 101 1.73 12.09 12.41
CA LEU A 101 2.46 11.21 13.32
C LEU A 101 2.55 9.84 12.65
N VAL A 102 3.75 9.45 12.23
CA VAL A 102 3.99 8.08 11.73
C VAL A 102 4.18 7.19 12.96
N ALA A 103 3.13 6.46 13.32
CA ALA A 103 3.21 5.41 14.33
C ALA A 103 3.53 4.08 13.63
N GLU A 104 4.77 3.62 13.74
CA GLU A 104 5.12 2.23 13.40
C GLU A 104 4.60 1.32 14.51
N VAL A 105 3.42 0.74 14.28
CA VAL A 105 2.86 -0.30 15.13
C VAL A 105 3.39 -1.64 14.64
N ASN A 106 4.42 -2.16 15.31
CA ASN A 106 4.90 -3.53 15.09
C ASN A 106 3.88 -4.51 15.67
N THR A 107 2.88 -4.90 14.88
CA THR A 107 2.00 -6.02 15.20
C THR A 107 2.74 -7.33 14.94
N VAL A 108 2.58 -8.30 15.85
CA VAL A 108 3.07 -9.66 15.61
C VAL A 108 2.32 -10.20 14.39
N PRO A 109 3.02 -10.71 13.35
CA PRO A 109 2.35 -11.25 12.19
C PRO A 109 1.43 -12.40 12.62
N PRO A 110 0.18 -12.44 12.11
CA PRO A 110 -0.73 -13.53 12.42
C PRO A 110 -0.10 -14.87 12.05
N PRO A 111 -0.36 -15.94 12.83
CA PRO A 111 0.21 -17.25 12.55
C PRO A 111 -0.15 -17.68 11.12
N LEU A 112 0.85 -18.16 10.40
CA LEU A 112 0.68 -18.62 9.03
C LEU A 112 -0.38 -19.73 8.97
N PRO A 113 -1.26 -19.75 7.96
CA PRO A 113 -2.18 -20.85 7.73
C PRO A 113 -1.38 -22.15 7.61
N VAL A 114 -1.64 -23.10 8.51
CA VAL A 114 -1.03 -24.43 8.45
C VAL A 114 -1.90 -25.29 7.55
N ALA A 115 -1.54 -25.40 6.27
CA ALA A 115 -2.05 -26.42 5.37
C ALA A 115 -1.01 -27.53 5.28
N ALA A 116 -1.32 -28.70 5.83
CA ALA A 116 -0.48 -29.89 5.71
C ALA A 116 -0.97 -30.75 4.53
N PRO A 117 -0.08 -31.29 3.69
CA PRO A 117 -0.44 -32.31 2.71
C PRO A 117 -0.95 -33.55 3.46
N GLY A 118 -2.25 -33.83 3.34
CA GLY A 118 -2.86 -35.06 3.84
C GLY A 118 -3.11 -36.03 2.68
N PRO A 119 -2.85 -37.34 2.83
CA PRO A 119 -3.16 -38.31 1.79
C PRO A 119 -4.68 -38.41 1.60
N LEU A 120 -5.18 -38.00 0.44
CA LEU A 120 -6.56 -38.31 0.03
C LEU A 120 -6.65 -39.81 -0.28
N ARG A 121 -7.45 -40.52 0.52
CA ARG A 121 -7.70 -41.95 0.32
C ARG A 121 -8.86 -42.12 -0.65
N VAL A 122 -8.62 -42.81 -1.75
CA VAL A 122 -9.63 -43.15 -2.75
C VAL A 122 -9.85 -44.65 -2.78
N GLU A 123 -11.10 -45.06 -2.99
CA GLU A 123 -11.49 -46.46 -3.09
C GLU A 123 -12.31 -46.67 -4.36
N LEU A 124 -11.98 -47.74 -5.10
CA LEU A 124 -12.76 -48.24 -6.23
C LEU A 124 -13.46 -49.52 -5.79
N ARG A 125 -14.77 -49.59 -6.00
CA ARG A 125 -15.59 -50.77 -5.68
C ARG A 125 -16.50 -51.16 -6.83
N LEU A 126 -16.72 -52.46 -6.97
CA LEU A 126 -17.62 -53.03 -7.98
C LEU A 126 -19.00 -53.25 -7.37
N ALA A 127 -20.03 -52.70 -8.00
CA ALA A 127 -21.40 -52.86 -7.54
C ALA A 127 -21.98 -54.21 -8.01
N SER A 128 -22.72 -54.88 -7.12
CA SER A 128 -23.30 -56.20 -7.37
C SER A 128 -24.78 -56.17 -7.76
N GLY A 129 -25.42 -55.00 -7.70
CA GLY A 129 -26.82 -54.83 -8.11
C GLY A 129 -27.01 -55.01 -9.63
N GLN A 130 -28.18 -55.51 -10.00
CA GLN A 130 -28.59 -55.69 -11.40
C GLN A 130 -29.60 -54.61 -11.80
N CYS A 131 -29.50 -54.12 -13.03
CA CYS A 131 -30.51 -53.26 -13.65
C CYS A 131 -31.15 -53.99 -14.82
N ASP A 132 -32.42 -54.36 -14.67
CA ASP A 132 -33.21 -55.03 -15.71
C ASP A 132 -33.84 -54.05 -16.70
N SER A 133 -33.76 -52.73 -16.44
CA SER A 133 -34.35 -51.72 -17.31
C SER A 133 -33.43 -51.46 -18.53
N LYS A 134 -33.99 -51.55 -19.74
CA LYS A 134 -33.33 -51.11 -20.99
C LYS A 134 -33.25 -49.58 -21.02
N GLY A 135 -32.35 -49.00 -20.23
CA GLY A 135 -32.10 -47.56 -20.20
C GLY A 135 -31.25 -47.15 -19.00
N ALA A 136 -30.26 -46.27 -19.22
CA ALA A 136 -29.22 -45.90 -18.26
C ALA A 136 -29.70 -45.02 -17.08
N HIS A 137 -30.96 -44.58 -17.05
CA HIS A 137 -31.40 -43.51 -16.15
C HIS A 137 -32.40 -43.95 -15.06
N GLY A 138 -32.64 -45.26 -14.88
CA GLY A 138 -33.70 -45.74 -13.97
C GLY A 138 -33.25 -46.57 -12.76
N CYS A 139 -31.98 -47.03 -12.71
CA CYS A 139 -31.56 -48.04 -11.72
C CYS A 139 -30.36 -47.65 -10.86
N ALA A 140 -29.86 -46.40 -10.91
CA ALA A 140 -28.61 -46.05 -10.23
C ALA A 140 -28.63 -46.45 -8.74
N ASP A 141 -29.70 -46.10 -8.02
CA ASP A 141 -29.85 -46.43 -6.60
C ASP A 141 -29.94 -47.95 -6.33
N ALA A 142 -30.57 -48.70 -7.24
CA ALA A 142 -30.69 -50.15 -7.12
C ALA A 142 -29.37 -50.87 -7.39
N VAL A 143 -28.60 -50.39 -8.38
CA VAL A 143 -27.30 -50.96 -8.77
C VAL A 143 -26.24 -50.70 -7.70
N TYR A 144 -26.15 -49.46 -7.21
CA TYR A 144 -25.17 -49.02 -6.20
C TYR A 144 -25.64 -49.26 -4.74
N SER A 145 -26.56 -50.22 -4.54
CA SER A 145 -27.02 -50.59 -3.20
C SER A 145 -26.09 -51.58 -2.49
N ASN A 146 -25.47 -52.48 -3.25
CA ASN A 146 -24.60 -53.55 -2.76
C ASN A 146 -23.32 -53.66 -3.59
N TYR A 147 -22.25 -54.18 -2.97
CA TYR A 147 -20.91 -54.24 -3.54
C TYR A 147 -20.28 -55.61 -3.30
N TYR A 148 -19.42 -56.02 -4.23
CA TYR A 148 -18.59 -57.23 -4.06
C TYR A 148 -17.50 -56.97 -3.02
N GLY A 149 -17.31 -57.92 -2.10
CA GLY A 149 -16.20 -57.92 -1.14
C GLY A 149 -15.04 -58.78 -1.61
N ASP A 150 -13.96 -58.81 -0.82
CA ASP A 150 -12.73 -59.56 -1.14
C ASP A 150 -12.99 -61.07 -1.37
N ALA A 151 -13.96 -61.64 -0.66
CA ALA A 151 -14.34 -63.04 -0.78
C ALA A 151 -15.09 -63.38 -2.08
N ASP A 152 -15.64 -62.38 -2.77
CA ASP A 152 -16.42 -62.56 -4.00
C ASP A 152 -15.53 -62.55 -5.26
N TYR A 153 -14.24 -62.24 -5.11
CA TYR A 153 -13.29 -62.26 -6.22
C TYR A 153 -12.79 -63.68 -6.51
N PRO A 154 -12.66 -64.08 -7.78
CA PRO A 154 -12.84 -63.27 -9.00
C PRO A 154 -14.29 -63.16 -9.47
N VAL A 155 -14.71 -61.93 -9.81
CA VAL A 155 -16.04 -61.68 -10.38
C VAL A 155 -16.09 -62.13 -11.85
N THR A 156 -17.00 -63.05 -12.17
CA THR A 156 -17.21 -63.55 -13.54
C THR A 156 -18.40 -62.86 -14.21
N LYS A 157 -18.25 -62.42 -15.46
CA LYS A 157 -19.29 -61.74 -16.24
C LYS A 157 -19.35 -62.29 -17.66
N VAL A 158 -20.54 -62.32 -18.25
CA VAL A 158 -20.70 -62.74 -19.65
C VAL A 158 -20.45 -61.57 -20.61
N LEU A 159 -20.08 -61.88 -21.86
CA LEU A 159 -19.87 -60.84 -22.88
C LEU A 159 -21.16 -60.01 -23.05
N ARG A 160 -21.00 -58.69 -23.07
CA ARG A 160 -22.08 -57.67 -23.12
C ARG A 160 -22.86 -57.47 -21.82
N GLU A 161 -22.51 -58.15 -20.73
CA GLU A 161 -22.99 -57.79 -19.41
C GLU A 161 -22.20 -56.58 -18.89
N PRO A 162 -22.87 -55.50 -18.43
CA PRO A 162 -22.17 -54.34 -17.89
C PRO A 162 -21.54 -54.64 -16.52
N VAL A 163 -20.42 -53.97 -16.24
CA VAL A 163 -19.78 -53.94 -14.93
C VAL A 163 -19.93 -52.54 -14.37
N TYR A 164 -20.55 -52.42 -13.20
CA TYR A 164 -20.78 -51.13 -12.55
C TYR A 164 -19.65 -50.86 -11.54
N VAL A 165 -19.02 -49.71 -11.70
CA VAL A 165 -17.85 -49.30 -10.91
C VAL A 165 -18.16 -47.98 -10.25
N GLU A 166 -17.84 -47.86 -8.97
CA GLU A 166 -17.91 -46.62 -8.24
C GLU A 166 -16.54 -46.29 -7.66
N VAL A 167 -16.16 -45.01 -7.77
CA VAL A 167 -14.97 -44.47 -7.12
C VAL A 167 -15.41 -43.42 -6.11
N ARG A 168 -14.95 -43.56 -4.86
CA ARG A 168 -15.28 -42.64 -3.78
C ARG A 168 -14.06 -42.18 -3.01
N ILE A 169 -14.17 -40.98 -2.44
CA ILE A 169 -13.18 -40.44 -1.49
C ILE A 169 -13.57 -40.93 -0.10
N LEU A 170 -12.65 -41.59 0.58
CA LEU A 170 -12.80 -41.99 1.98
C LEU A 170 -12.42 -40.83 2.90
N GLU A 171 -13.05 -40.74 4.07
CA GLU A 171 -12.69 -39.78 5.13
C GLU A 171 -12.64 -38.33 4.64
N ARG A 172 -13.60 -37.93 3.80
CA ARG A 172 -13.68 -36.57 3.23
C ARG A 172 -13.81 -35.52 4.34
N THR A 173 -12.73 -34.76 4.56
CA THR A 173 -12.69 -33.65 5.53
C THR A 173 -13.13 -32.31 4.94
N ASP A 174 -13.00 -32.13 3.62
CA ASP A 174 -13.34 -30.88 2.93
C ASP A 174 -14.59 -31.05 2.03
N PRO A 175 -15.68 -30.30 2.29
CA PRO A 175 -16.88 -30.33 1.47
C PRO A 175 -16.70 -29.73 0.07
N ASN A 176 -15.59 -29.06 -0.24
CA ASN A 176 -15.34 -28.49 -1.58
C ASN A 176 -14.61 -29.46 -2.53
N LEU A 177 -14.14 -30.61 -2.03
CA LEU A 177 -13.46 -31.60 -2.87
C LEU A 177 -14.44 -32.29 -3.84
N VAL A 178 -14.09 -32.32 -5.11
CA VAL A 178 -14.83 -33.01 -6.18
C VAL A 178 -13.92 -34.08 -6.81
N LEU A 179 -14.46 -35.28 -7.04
CA LEU A 179 -13.73 -36.37 -7.68
C LEU A 179 -14.01 -36.34 -9.19
N LEU A 180 -12.95 -36.22 -9.99
CA LEU A 180 -13.00 -36.27 -11.46
C LEU A 180 -12.15 -37.42 -11.96
N LEU A 181 -12.73 -38.28 -12.79
CA LEU A 181 -12.06 -39.42 -13.40
C LEU A 181 -11.73 -39.09 -14.86
N GLU A 182 -10.49 -38.70 -15.13
CA GLU A 182 -10.08 -38.32 -16.49
C GLU A 182 -9.71 -39.53 -17.37
N HIS A 183 -8.98 -40.49 -16.80
CA HIS A 183 -8.40 -41.61 -17.54
C HIS A 183 -8.75 -42.94 -16.87
N CYS A 184 -9.57 -43.74 -17.53
CA CYS A 184 -9.95 -45.09 -17.08
C CYS A 184 -9.51 -46.13 -18.11
N TRP A 185 -8.80 -47.16 -17.64
CA TRP A 185 -8.33 -48.25 -18.50
C TRP A 185 -8.34 -49.58 -17.75
N ALA A 186 -8.40 -50.66 -18.51
CA ALA A 186 -8.30 -52.03 -18.01
C ALA A 186 -7.04 -52.71 -18.56
N THR A 187 -6.41 -53.54 -17.73
CA THR A 187 -5.21 -54.31 -18.05
C THR A 187 -5.50 -55.81 -17.95
N SER A 188 -4.78 -56.62 -18.73
CA SER A 188 -4.89 -58.09 -18.68
C SER A 188 -4.15 -58.71 -17.47
N THR A 189 -3.40 -57.90 -16.72
CA THR A 189 -2.64 -58.31 -15.53
C THR A 189 -2.88 -57.32 -14.39
N ALA A 190 -2.45 -57.68 -13.18
CA ALA A 190 -2.53 -56.82 -12.00
C ALA A 190 -1.64 -55.57 -12.06
N SER A 191 -0.73 -55.47 -13.05
CA SER A 191 0.12 -54.28 -13.17
C SER A 191 -0.61 -53.15 -13.91
N PRO A 192 -0.70 -51.94 -13.32
CA PRO A 192 -1.47 -50.83 -13.89
C PRO A 192 -0.88 -50.27 -15.19
N SER A 193 0.39 -50.55 -15.46
CA SER A 193 1.12 -50.16 -16.67
C SER A 193 1.28 -51.30 -17.68
N ALA A 194 0.56 -52.41 -17.53
CA ALA A 194 0.62 -53.51 -18.48
C ALA A 194 0.10 -53.10 -19.86
N TYR A 195 0.84 -53.51 -20.89
CA TYR A 195 0.42 -53.41 -22.27
C TYR A 195 -0.01 -54.80 -22.77
N PRO A 196 -1.11 -54.94 -23.55
CA PRO A 196 -2.01 -53.88 -24.02
C PRO A 196 -2.99 -53.40 -22.94
N SER A 197 -3.33 -52.10 -22.97
CA SER A 197 -4.35 -51.48 -22.13
C SER A 197 -5.56 -51.06 -22.97
N GLY A 198 -6.77 -51.40 -22.53
CA GLY A 198 -8.02 -50.97 -23.17
C GLY A 198 -8.61 -49.75 -22.45
N ALA A 199 -8.75 -48.63 -23.16
CA ALA A 199 -9.41 -47.43 -22.61
C ALA A 199 -10.93 -47.61 -22.58
N PHE A 200 -11.57 -47.21 -21.48
CA PHE A 200 -13.03 -47.16 -21.37
C PHE A 200 -13.45 -45.87 -20.66
N TRP A 201 -14.68 -45.43 -20.89
CA TRP A 201 -15.23 -44.27 -20.24
C TRP A 201 -16.16 -44.70 -19.11
N LEU A 202 -15.91 -44.20 -17.90
CA LEU A 202 -16.90 -44.25 -16.82
C LEU A 202 -17.87 -43.10 -17.06
N MET A 203 -19.12 -43.43 -17.40
CA MET A 203 -20.18 -42.43 -17.42
C MET A 203 -20.56 -42.12 -15.97
N GLY A 204 -20.14 -40.95 -15.49
CA GLY A 204 -20.68 -40.38 -14.26
C GLY A 204 -22.12 -39.90 -14.47
N ASN A 205 -22.92 -39.92 -13.40
CA ASN A 205 -24.17 -39.17 -13.35
C ASN A 205 -23.87 -37.67 -13.17
#